data_AF-A0A3C1VBC3-F1
#
_entry.id   AF-A0A3C1VBC3-F1
#
_cell.length_a   1.000
_cell.length_b   1.000
_cell.length_c   1.000
_cell.angle_alpha   90.00
_cell.angle_beta   90.00
_cell.angle_gamma   90.00
#
_symmetry.space_group_name_H-M   'P 1'
#
loop_
_entity.id
_entity.type
_entity.pdbx_description
1 polymer ?
#
loop_
_entity_poly.entity_id
_entity_poly.type
_entity_poly.pdbx_seq_one_letter_code
_entity_poly.pdbx_strand_id
1 'polypeptide(L)' 'MSTQQLIEREIADLPEPQQREVYDFVRFLRHKKGEDSFNGLLLSETALAKDWNTPEEDAAWASL' A
#
# COMPACT_ATOMS: atom_id res chain seq x y z
N MET A 1 -18.68 10.95 -22.27
CA MET A 1 -17.50 11.56 -21.62
C MET A 1 -16.77 10.44 -20.89
N SER A 2 -15.49 10.23 -21.20
CA SER A 2 -14.65 9.30 -20.43
C SER A 2 -14.24 9.95 -19.11
N THR A 3 -14.05 9.16 -18.05
CA THR A 3 -13.50 9.63 -16.76
C THR A 3 -12.18 10.38 -16.95
N GLN A 4 -11.35 9.95 -17.92
CA GLN A 4 -10.12 10.65 -18.27
C GLN A 4 -10.37 12.10 -18.73
N GLN A 5 -11.39 12.31 -19.56
CA GLN A 5 -11.72 13.63 -20.11
C GLN A 5 -12.27 14.59 -19.04
N LEU A 6 -12.95 14.05 -18.03
CA LEU A 6 -13.42 14.84 -16.88
C LEU A 6 -12.21 15.30 -16.04
N ILE A 7 -11.29 14.37 -15.75
CA ILE A 7 -10.07 14.68 -14.99
C ILE A 7 -9.21 15.74 -15.71
N GLU A 8 -9.02 15.61 -17.03
CA GLU A 8 -8.24 16.58 -17.81
C GLU A 8 -8.83 18.01 -17.74
N ARG A 9 -10.16 18.13 -17.73
CA ARG A 9 -10.85 19.43 -17.59
C ARG A 9 -10.67 20.02 -16.19
N GLU A 10 -10.90 19.21 -15.16
CA GLU A 10 -10.74 19.65 -13.77
C GLU A 10 -9.29 20.08 -13.49
N ILE A 11 -8.30 19.32 -13.98
CA ILE A 11 -6.87 19.67 -13.79
C ILE A 11 -6.51 20.98 -14.49
N ALA A 12 -7.03 21.21 -15.71
CA ALA A 12 -6.72 22.41 -16.48
C ALA A 12 -7.17 23.71 -15.78
N ASP A 13 -8.26 23.65 -15.01
CA ASP A 13 -8.80 24.80 -14.28
C ASP A 13 -8.14 25.02 -12.91
N LEU A 14 -7.31 24.08 -12.44
CA LEU A 14 -6.63 24.18 -11.14
C LEU A 14 -5.34 25.03 -11.21
N PRO A 15 -4.98 25.75 -10.14
CA PRO A 15 -3.67 26.38 -9.98
C PRO A 15 -2.52 25.36 -9.95
N GLU A 16 -1.32 25.78 -10.40
CA GLU A 16 -0.11 24.93 -10.47
C GLU A 16 0.20 24.12 -9.17
N PRO A 17 0.07 24.68 -7.95
CA PRO A 17 0.30 23.91 -6.72
C PRO A 17 -0.64 22.71 -6.59
N GLN A 18 -1.91 22.87 -6.98
CA GLN A 18 -2.93 21.83 -6.88
C GLN A 18 -2.79 20.80 -8.01
N GLN A 19 -2.41 21.24 -9.22
CA GLN A 19 -2.04 20.32 -10.29
C GLN A 19 -0.87 19.42 -9.88
N ARG A 20 0.09 19.97 -9.12
CA ARG A 20 1.24 19.22 -8.61
C ARG A 20 0.83 18.17 -7.57
N GLU A 21 -0.08 18.49 -6.66
CA GLU A 21 -0.64 17.50 -5.74
C GLU A 21 -1.35 16.35 -6.47
N VAL A 22 -2.14 16.67 -7.51
CA VAL A 22 -2.81 15.64 -8.33
C VAL A 22 -1.78 14.78 -9.08
N TYR A 23 -0.72 15.38 -9.63
CA TYR A 23 0.37 14.66 -10.26
C TYR A 23 1.08 13.70 -9.28
N ASP A 24 1.38 14.18 -8.08
CA ASP A 24 2.01 13.40 -7.02
C ASP A 24 1.12 12.23 -6.59
N PHE A 25 -0.20 12.44 -6.49
CA PHE A 25 -1.16 11.38 -6.21
C PHE A 25 -1.21 10.31 -7.32
N VAL A 26 -1.19 10.71 -8.60
CA VAL A 26 -1.13 9.75 -9.71
C VAL A 26 0.18 8.97 -9.70
N ARG A 27 1.30 9.61 -9.36
CA ARG A 27 2.60 8.94 -9.18
C ARG A 27 2.55 7.96 -8.00
N PHE A 28 1.95 8.34 -6.89
CA PHE A 28 1.71 7.48 -5.74
C PHE A 28 0.89 6.25 -6.14
N LEU A 29 -0.24 6.40 -6.85
CA LEU A 29 -1.05 5.25 -7.27
C LEU A 29 -0.30 4.28 -8.18
N ARG A 30 0.60 4.79 -9.05
CA ARG A 30 1.46 3.95 -9.88
C ARG A 30 2.50 3.20 -9.05
N HIS A 31 3.08 3.86 -8.04
CA HIS A 31 4.04 3.23 -7.15
C HIS A 31 3.37 2.19 -6.24
N LYS A 32 2.19 2.51 -5.69
CA LYS A 32 1.38 1.60 -4.87
C LYS A 32 1.03 0.30 -5.60
N LYS A 33 0.75 0.34 -6.91
CA LYS A 33 0.56 -0.89 -7.69
C LYS A 33 1.83 -1.76 -7.78
N GLY A 34 3.01 -1.16 -7.71
CA GLY A 34 4.29 -1.87 -7.61
C GLY A 34 4.60 -2.37 -6.19
N GLU A 35 4.13 -1.68 -5.16
CA GLU A 35 4.25 -2.13 -3.76
C GLU A 35 3.17 -3.14 -3.34
N ASP A 36 2.00 -3.16 -3.97
CA ASP A 36 1.00 -4.22 -3.78
C ASP A 36 1.54 -5.60 -4.27
N SER A 37 2.64 -5.63 -5.03
CA SER A 37 3.41 -6.86 -5.29
C SER A 37 4.45 -7.17 -4.21
N PHE A 38 4.87 -6.19 -3.42
CA PHE A 38 5.68 -6.36 -2.23
C PHE A 38 4.78 -6.67 -1.03
N ASN A 39 4.35 -7.92 -0.96
CA ASN A 39 3.47 -8.45 0.08
C ASN A 39 4.23 -8.63 1.41
N GLY A 40 4.73 -7.53 1.99
CA GLY A 40 5.56 -7.54 3.21
C GLY A 40 4.86 -8.18 4.41
N LEU A 41 3.53 -8.10 4.48
CA LEU A 41 2.72 -8.81 5.47
C LEU A 41 2.83 -10.35 5.32
N LEU A 42 2.70 -10.87 4.10
CA LEU A 42 2.80 -12.32 3.82
C LEU A 42 4.23 -12.86 4.07
N LEU A 43 5.25 -12.05 3.76
CA LEU A 43 6.66 -12.39 4.02
C LEU A 43 6.99 -12.36 5.51
N SER A 44 6.37 -11.46 6.28
CA SER A 44 6.55 -11.40 7.74
C SER A 44 5.89 -12.59 8.43
N GLU A 45 4.71 -13.02 7.97
CA GLU A 45 4.05 -14.23 8.47
C GLU A 45 4.91 -15.48 8.28
N THR A 46 5.51 -15.66 7.09
CA THR A 46 6.37 -16.83 6.81
C THR A 46 7.70 -16.79 7.56
N ALA A 47 8.27 -15.61 7.80
CA ALA A 47 9.48 -15.46 8.60
C ALA A 47 9.21 -15.71 10.09
N LEU A 48 8.13 -15.15 10.63
CA LEU A 48 7.79 -15.26 12.05
C LEU A 48 7.25 -16.65 12.41
N ALA A 49 6.55 -17.32 11.49
CA ALA A 49 6.02 -18.67 11.68
C ALA A 49 7.09 -19.74 11.98
N LYS A 50 8.36 -19.50 11.62
CA LYS A 50 9.47 -20.43 11.91
C LYS A 50 9.86 -20.47 13.37
N ASP A 51 9.83 -19.32 14.02
CA ASP A 51 10.25 -19.19 15.42
C ASP A 51 9.05 -19.24 16.38
N TRP A 52 7.87 -18.79 15.92
CA TRP A 52 6.69 -18.59 16.76
C TRP A 52 5.71 -19.78 16.85
N ASN A 53 5.74 -20.73 15.90
CA ASN A 53 4.90 -21.94 15.95
C ASN A 53 5.60 -23.12 16.65
N THR A 54 6.51 -22.85 17.59
CA THR A 54 7.15 -23.90 18.36
C THR A 54 6.26 -24.30 19.54
N PRO A 55 6.13 -25.61 19.84
CA PRO A 55 5.31 -26.07 20.96
C PRO A 55 5.80 -25.54 22.31
N GLU A 56 7.08 -25.17 22.41
CA GLU A 56 7.67 -24.50 23.57
C GLU A 56 7.12 -23.09 23.79
N GLU A 57 6.93 -22.32 22.71
CA GLU A 57 6.29 -21.00 22.80
C GLU A 57 4.79 -21.14 23.08
N ASP A 58 4.06 -22.02 22.40
CA ASP A 58 2.64 -22.25 22.68
C ASP A 58 2.38 -22.56 24.17
N ALA A 59 3.28 -23.32 24.82
CA ALA A 59 3.20 -23.59 26.26
C ALA A 59 3.50 -22.35 27.13
N ALA A 60 4.43 -21.50 26.71
CA ALA A 60 4.74 -20.24 27.38
C ALA A 60 3.56 -19.25 27.28
N TRP A 61 2.93 -19.15 26.11
CA TRP A 61 1.75 -18.31 25.84
C TRP A 61 0.49 -18.85 26.53
N ALA A 62 0.32 -20.17 26.65
CA ALA A 62 -0.80 -20.79 27.37
C ALA A 62 -0.76 -20.57 28.90
N SER A 63 0.38 -20.11 29.43
CA SER A 63 0.59 -19.85 30.87
C SER A 63 0.39 -18.38 31.29
N LEU A 64 0.04 -17.51 30.34
CA LEU A 64 -0.23 -16.08 30.50
C LEU A 64 -1.74 -15.80 30.62
#